data_AF-A0A920A9R0-F1
#
_entry.id   AF-A0A920A9R0-F1
#
_cell.length_a   1.000
_cell.length_b   1.000
_cell.length_c   1.000
_cell.angle_alpha   90.00
_cell.angle_beta   90.00
_cell.angle_gamma   90.00
#
_symmetry.space_group_name_H-M   'P 1'
#
loop_
_entity.id
_entity.type
_entity.pdbx_description
1 polymer ?
#
loop_
_entity_poly.entity_id
_entity_poly.type
_entity_poly.pdbx_seq_one_letter_code
_entity_poly.pdbx_strand_id
1 'polypeptide(L)'
;MGGTPSGDGGLVFTRELRGVSESVKIDGPLIASADARRLDAMAGALQAVYLDPASLTIKDQTITVGTPLQLLDTVLEHGQQGISLQRYKGLGEMNPDQLWQTTLDRDARALLQVRVQDVAESNDLFEQLMGDVVEPRRQFIQTNALAVTNLDT
;
A
#
# COMPACT_ATOMS: atom_id res chain seq x y z
N MET A 1 2.41 26.92 9.84
CA MET A 1 1.06 26.38 10.15
C MET A 1 0.64 26.97 11.49
N GLY A 2 -0.54 27.59 11.54
CA GLY A 2 -1.14 28.02 12.80
C GLY A 2 -2.24 27.03 13.19
N GLY A 3 -2.27 26.61 14.47
CA GLY A 3 -3.35 25.80 15.03
C GLY A 3 -4.21 26.64 15.95
N THR A 4 -5.53 26.68 15.73
CA THR A 4 -6.48 27.33 16.64
C THR A 4 -7.46 26.31 17.20
N PRO A 5 -7.91 26.46 18.47
CA PRO A 5 -8.90 25.57 19.05
C PRO A 5 -10.28 25.74 18.35
N SER A 6 -10.94 24.63 18.07
CA SER A 6 -12.23 24.59 17.34
C SER A 6 -13.47 24.76 18.25
N GLY A 7 -13.29 24.95 19.56
CA GLY A 7 -14.38 25.14 20.54
C GLY A 7 -15.11 23.86 20.97
N ASP A 8 -14.98 22.76 20.22
CA ASP A 8 -15.50 21.42 20.50
C ASP A 8 -14.45 20.47 21.11
N GLY A 9 -13.32 21.03 21.58
CA GLY A 9 -12.14 20.26 21.99
C GLY A 9 -11.22 19.87 20.81
N GLY A 10 -11.60 20.20 19.58
CA GLY A 10 -10.80 20.00 18.37
C GLY A 10 -9.78 21.10 18.08
N LEU A 11 -9.00 20.91 17.01
CA LEU A 11 -8.00 21.82 16.48
C LEU A 11 -8.27 22.11 15.00
N VAL A 12 -8.12 23.36 14.59
CA VAL A 12 -8.14 23.78 13.19
C VAL A 12 -6.74 24.20 12.79
N PHE A 13 -6.21 23.56 11.76
CA PHE A 13 -4.92 23.89 11.16
C PHE A 13 -5.14 24.60 9.84
N THR A 14 -4.53 25.77 9.68
CA THR A 14 -4.55 26.50 8.42
C THR A 14 -3.13 26.57 7.83
N ARG A 15 -3.06 26.36 6.51
CA ARG A 15 -1.86 26.62 5.71
C ARG A 15 -2.23 27.33 4.42
N GLU A 16 -1.33 28.20 3.96
CA GLU A 16 -1.41 28.78 2.63
C GLU A 16 -0.46 28.02 1.71
N LEU A 17 -0.97 27.49 0.60
CA LEU A 17 -0.18 26.80 -0.40
C LEU A 17 -0.47 27.42 -1.77
N ARG A 18 0.54 28.06 -2.37
CA ARG A 18 0.44 28.73 -3.68
C ARG A 18 -0.72 29.73 -3.77
N GLY A 19 -0.94 30.51 -2.70
CA GLY A 19 -2.01 31.51 -2.63
C GLY A 19 -3.41 30.97 -2.33
N VAL A 20 -3.55 29.65 -2.12
CA VAL A 20 -4.80 29.02 -1.71
C VAL A 20 -4.71 28.69 -0.21
N SER A 21 -5.70 29.13 0.56
CA SER A 21 -5.82 28.78 1.98
C SER A 21 -6.48 27.41 2.12
N GLU A 22 -5.75 26.46 2.68
CA GLU A 22 -6.25 25.15 3.07
C GLU A 22 -6.46 25.11 4.59
N SER A 23 -7.62 24.58 5.00
CA SER A 23 -7.98 24.39 6.40
C SER A 23 -8.30 22.93 6.65
N VAL A 24 -7.67 22.35 7.67
CA VAL A 24 -7.96 21.00 8.15
C VAL A 24 -8.47 21.10 9.59
N LYS A 25 -9.68 20.61 9.84
CA LYS A 25 -10.26 20.52 11.18
C LYS A 25 -10.11 19.09 11.70
N ILE A 26 -9.44 18.95 12.83
CA ILE A 26 -9.45 17.74 13.66
C ILE A 26 -10.47 18.01 14.77
N ASP A 27 -11.66 17.45 14.66
CA ASP A 27 -12.75 17.73 15.60
C ASP A 27 -12.61 16.94 16.92
N GLY A 28 -13.36 17.37 17.94
CA GLY A 28 -13.40 16.70 19.24
C GLY A 28 -13.72 15.20 19.14
N PRO A 29 -14.75 14.78 18.38
CA PRO A 29 -15.06 13.37 18.16
C PRO A 29 -13.90 12.55 17.55
N LEU A 30 -13.16 13.10 16.58
CA LEU A 30 -11.99 12.45 15.98
C LEU A 30 -10.88 12.25 17.00
N ILE A 31 -10.59 13.26 17.83
CA ILE A 31 -9.60 13.14 18.92
C ILE A 31 -10.05 12.09 19.95
N ALA A 32 -11.35 12.02 20.24
CA ALA A 32 -11.93 11.03 21.15
C ALA A 32 -12.19 9.66 20.49
N SER A 33 -11.80 9.45 19.24
CA SER A 33 -12.04 8.20 18.52
C SER A 33 -11.22 7.04 19.08
N ALA A 34 -11.63 5.81 18.77
CA ALA A 34 -10.88 4.61 19.14
C ALA A 34 -9.50 4.58 18.46
N ASP A 35 -9.40 5.03 17.21
CA ASP A 35 -8.13 5.09 16.48
C ASP A 35 -7.18 6.12 17.09
N ALA A 36 -7.65 7.31 17.44
CA ALA A 36 -6.83 8.32 18.11
C ALA A 36 -6.27 7.82 19.44
N ARG A 37 -7.10 7.15 20.27
CA ARG A 37 -6.62 6.51 21.51
C ARG A 37 -5.60 5.40 21.26
N ARG A 38 -5.79 4.61 20.20
CA ARG A 38 -4.85 3.54 19.84
C ARG A 38 -3.50 4.11 19.41
N LEU A 39 -3.50 5.20 18.63
CA LEU A 39 -2.29 5.91 18.23
C LEU A 39 -1.58 6.56 19.43
N ASP A 40 -2.34 7.18 20.33
CA ASP A 40 -1.80 7.78 21.55
C ASP A 40 -1.13 6.73 22.46
N ALA A 41 -1.74 5.55 22.61
CA ALA A 41 -1.16 4.44 23.36
C ALA A 41 0.19 3.97 22.77
N MET A 42 0.43 4.14 21.47
CA MET A 42 1.70 3.82 20.82
C MET A 42 2.74 4.94 20.99
N ALA A 43 2.32 6.19 21.26
CA ALA A 43 3.17 7.36 21.26
C ALA A 43 4.33 7.25 22.26
N GLY A 44 4.07 6.77 23.48
CA GLY A 44 5.11 6.62 24.51
C GLY A 44 6.23 5.66 24.09
N ALA A 45 5.87 4.49 23.56
CA ALA A 45 6.85 3.50 23.09
C ALA A 45 7.63 4.00 21.86
N LEU A 46 6.95 4.69 20.94
CA LEU A 46 7.59 5.27 19.76
C LEU A 46 8.53 6.42 20.12
N GLN A 47 8.13 7.33 21.01
CA GLN A 47 8.97 8.43 21.45
C GLN A 47 10.20 7.93 22.22
N ALA A 48 10.07 6.89 23.04
CA ALA A 48 11.22 6.32 23.75
C ALA A 48 12.35 5.84 22.81
N VAL A 49 12.02 5.48 21.57
CA VAL A 49 12.97 4.94 20.58
C VAL A 49 13.33 5.96 19.48
N TYR A 50 12.38 6.81 19.09
CA TYR A 50 12.47 7.62 17.86
C TYR A 50 12.28 9.12 18.08
N LEU A 51 12.22 9.59 19.34
CA LEU A 51 12.12 11.02 19.62
C LEU A 51 13.39 11.77 19.20
N ASP A 52 14.54 11.17 19.44
CA ASP A 52 15.84 11.72 19.07
C ASP A 52 16.38 11.07 17.79
N PRO A 53 17.15 11.80 16.97
CA PRO A 53 17.80 11.21 15.82
C PRO A 53 18.71 10.03 16.21
N ALA A 54 18.54 8.92 15.51
CA ALA A 54 19.40 7.76 15.65
C ALA A 54 20.44 7.71 14.52
N SER A 55 21.45 6.86 14.71
CA SER A 55 22.49 6.61 13.72
C SER A 55 22.35 5.19 13.18
N LEU A 56 22.24 5.05 11.87
CA LEU A 56 22.19 3.78 11.16
C LEU A 56 23.54 3.53 10.48
N THR A 57 24.21 2.44 10.87
CA THR A 57 25.47 2.01 10.25
C THR A 57 25.22 0.84 9.31
N ILE A 58 25.53 1.03 8.02
CA ILE A 58 25.45 0.00 6.98
C ILE A 58 26.84 -0.13 6.36
N LYS A 59 27.50 -1.28 6.60
CA LYS A 59 28.90 -1.51 6.23
C LYS A 59 29.77 -0.37 6.79
N ASP A 60 30.38 0.43 5.92
CA ASP A 60 31.27 1.55 6.28
C ASP A 60 30.57 2.92 6.26
N GLN A 61 29.27 2.96 5.95
CA GLN A 61 28.49 4.20 5.88
C GLN A 61 27.67 4.40 7.15
N THR A 62 27.68 5.63 7.68
CA THR A 62 26.87 6.04 8.84
C THR A 62 25.90 7.13 8.42
N ILE A 63 24.61 6.88 8.63
CA ILE A 63 23.51 7.74 8.18
C ILE A 63 22.69 8.16 9.40
N THR A 64 22.47 9.46 9.58
CA THR A 64 21.58 9.97 10.62
C THR A 64 20.12 9.82 10.18
N VAL A 65 19.32 9.13 10.98
CA VAL A 65 17.88 8.91 10.77
C VAL A 65 17.07 9.64 11.83
N GLY A 66 16.21 10.56 11.42
CA GLY A 66 15.43 11.42 12.33
C GLY A 66 14.03 10.90 12.64
N THR A 67 13.53 9.90 11.90
CA THR A 67 12.17 9.37 12.08
C THR A 67 12.10 7.87 11.79
N PRO A 68 11.08 7.15 12.29
CA PRO A 68 10.89 5.73 11.98
C PRO A 68 10.68 5.47 10.48
N LEU A 69 9.99 6.37 9.78
CA LEU A 69 9.75 6.24 8.34
C LEU A 69 11.06 6.43 7.55
N GLN A 70 11.86 7.42 7.92
CA GLN A 70 13.17 7.61 7.28
C GLN A 70 14.08 6.39 7.50
N LEU A 71 14.05 5.76 8.68
CA LEU A 71 14.77 4.51 8.93
C LEU A 71 14.29 3.40 7.99
N LEU A 72 12.97 3.19 7.89
CA LEU A 72 12.38 2.19 7.00
C LEU A 72 12.79 2.43 5.55
N ASP A 73 12.63 3.66 5.06
CA ASP A 73 12.97 4.04 3.68
C ASP A 73 14.45 3.80 3.41
N THR A 74 15.34 4.22 4.32
CA THR A 74 16.79 4.03 4.18
C THR A 74 17.17 2.55 4.11
N VAL A 75 16.55 1.72 4.94
CA VAL A 75 16.79 0.27 4.96
C VAL A 75 16.27 -0.40 3.69
N LEU A 76 15.07 -0.03 3.22
CA LEU A 76 14.50 -0.57 2.00
C LEU A 76 15.29 -0.17 0.76
N GLU A 77 15.72 1.10 0.68
CA GLU A 77 16.53 1.59 -0.42
C GLU A 77 17.87 0.84 -0.50
N HIS A 78 18.58 0.71 0.64
CA HIS A 78 19.82 -0.07 0.68
C HIS A 78 19.60 -1.56 0.37
N GLY A 79 18.49 -2.14 0.82
CA GLY A 79 18.14 -3.53 0.54
C GLY A 79 17.87 -3.80 -0.95
N GLN A 80 17.39 -2.79 -1.69
CA GLN A 80 17.11 -2.90 -3.12
C GLN A 80 18.35 -2.65 -4.00
N GLN A 81 19.40 -2.03 -3.46
CA GLN A 81 20.62 -1.74 -4.22
C GLN A 81 21.28 -3.02 -4.77
N GLY A 82 21.45 -3.07 -6.08
CA GLY A 82 22.09 -4.21 -6.78
C GLY A 82 21.16 -5.39 -7.06
N ILE A 83 19.88 -5.30 -6.70
CA ILE A 83 18.88 -6.31 -7.06
C ILE A 83 18.23 -5.91 -8.38
N SER A 84 18.26 -6.82 -9.35
CA SER A 84 17.41 -6.72 -10.55
C SER A 84 16.12 -7.49 -10.29
N LEU A 85 14.99 -6.81 -10.39
CA LEU A 85 13.67 -7.44 -10.27
C LEU A 85 13.07 -7.62 -11.66
N GLN A 86 12.75 -8.86 -12.01
CA GLN A 86 12.01 -9.18 -13.23
C GLN A 86 10.64 -9.73 -12.85
N ARG A 87 9.59 -9.07 -13.30
CA ARG A 87 8.21 -9.52 -13.15
C ARG A 87 7.76 -10.19 -14.44
N TYR A 88 7.52 -11.49 -14.39
CA TYR A 88 6.96 -12.24 -15.51
C TYR A 88 5.48 -11.88 -15.71
N LYS A 89 5.13 -11.32 -16.88
CA LYS A 89 3.74 -10.98 -17.22
C LYS A 89 3.05 -12.11 -18.00
N GLY A 90 3.83 -12.96 -18.65
CA GLY A 90 3.36 -14.20 -19.27
C GLY A 90 4.35 -15.36 -19.11
N LEU A 91 3.85 -16.59 -19.27
CA LEU A 91 4.69 -17.79 -19.18
C LEU A 91 5.77 -17.85 -20.26
N GLY A 92 5.55 -17.20 -21.41
CA GLY A 92 6.52 -17.14 -22.51
C GLY A 92 7.73 -16.24 -22.26
N GLU A 93 7.74 -15.46 -21.17
CA GLU A 93 8.91 -14.67 -20.75
C GLU A 93 9.92 -15.51 -19.96
N MET A 94 9.54 -16.73 -19.56
CA MET A 94 10.40 -17.67 -18.85
C MET A 94 11.09 -18.60 -19.85
N ASN A 95 12.36 -18.90 -19.59
CA ASN A 95 13.05 -19.98 -20.31
C ASN A 95 12.49 -21.35 -19.88
N PRO A 96 12.57 -22.40 -20.73
CA PRO A 96 11.99 -23.71 -20.44
C PRO A 96 12.39 -24.32 -19.08
N ASP A 97 13.66 -24.21 -18.69
CA ASP A 97 14.15 -24.72 -17.41
C ASP A 97 13.54 -24.00 -16.21
N GLN A 98 13.35 -22.67 -16.32
CA GLN A 98 12.72 -21.87 -15.27
C GLN A 98 11.24 -22.20 -15.13
N LEU A 99 10.53 -22.37 -16.25
CA LEU A 99 9.13 -22.76 -16.24
C LEU A 99 8.95 -24.15 -15.60
N TRP A 100 9.83 -25.10 -15.92
CA TRP A 100 9.81 -26.42 -15.32
C TRP A 100 10.00 -26.34 -13.80
N GLN A 101 11.07 -25.71 -13.34
CA GLN A 101 11.45 -25.63 -11.93
C GLN A 101 10.44 -24.86 -11.07
N THR A 102 9.82 -23.81 -11.62
CA THR A 102 8.92 -22.95 -10.83
C THR A 102 7.46 -23.38 -10.90
N THR A 103 7.02 -23.99 -12.00
CA THR A 103 5.59 -24.16 -12.29
C THR A 103 5.19 -25.62 -12.52
N LEU A 104 6.06 -26.47 -13.07
CA LEU A 104 5.69 -27.84 -13.48
C LEU A 104 6.19 -28.92 -12.52
N ASP A 105 7.34 -28.70 -11.89
CA ASP A 105 7.96 -29.63 -10.94
C ASP A 105 7.00 -29.94 -9.78
N ARG A 106 6.78 -31.23 -9.52
CA ARG A 106 5.82 -31.70 -8.50
C ARG A 106 6.20 -31.24 -7.10
N ASP A 107 7.50 -31.09 -6.82
CA ASP A 107 8.00 -30.77 -5.49
C ASP A 107 8.04 -29.25 -5.23
N ALA A 108 7.99 -28.42 -6.27
CA ALA A 108 8.07 -26.97 -6.18
C ALA A 108 6.78 -26.22 -6.60
N ARG A 109 5.91 -26.85 -7.39
CA ARG A 109 4.72 -26.18 -7.95
C ARG A 109 3.66 -25.86 -6.89
N ALA A 110 3.02 -24.71 -7.06
CA ALA A 110 1.78 -24.36 -6.38
C ALA A 110 0.59 -24.63 -7.30
N LEU A 111 -0.38 -25.44 -6.85
CA LEU A 111 -1.62 -25.71 -7.59
C LEU A 111 -2.82 -25.15 -6.84
N LEU A 112 -3.73 -24.52 -7.58
CA LEU A 112 -5.03 -24.09 -7.09
C LEU A 112 -6.10 -25.10 -7.54
N GLN A 113 -6.88 -25.62 -6.59
CA GLN A 113 -8.01 -26.51 -6.88
C GLN A 113 -9.30 -25.70 -7.05
N VAL A 114 -9.87 -25.72 -8.25
CA VAL A 114 -11.14 -25.05 -8.57
C VAL A 114 -12.33 -25.89 -8.13
N ARG A 115 -13.34 -25.27 -7.51
CA ARG A 115 -14.60 -25.89 -7.08
C ARG A 115 -15.76 -25.42 -7.95
N VAL A 116 -16.86 -26.17 -7.91
CA VAL A 116 -18.06 -25.88 -8.72
C VAL A 116 -18.68 -24.51 -8.40
N GLN A 117 -18.56 -24.02 -7.16
CA GLN A 117 -19.05 -22.69 -6.78
C GLN A 117 -18.28 -21.57 -7.53
N ASP A 118 -16.99 -21.76 -7.75
CA ASP A 118 -16.13 -20.79 -8.47
C ASP A 118 -16.52 -20.69 -9.96
N VAL A 119 -17.15 -21.74 -10.51
CA VAL A 119 -17.62 -21.77 -11.91
C VAL A 119 -18.81 -20.83 -12.11
N ALA A 120 -19.73 -20.76 -11.16
CA ALA A 120 -20.89 -19.87 -11.24
C ALA A 120 -20.45 -18.40 -11.20
N GLU A 121 -19.58 -18.04 -10.24
CA GLU A 121 -19.00 -16.69 -10.14
C GLU A 121 -18.19 -16.32 -11.39
N SER A 122 -17.42 -17.27 -11.94
CA SER A 122 -16.66 -17.06 -13.18
C SER A 122 -17.57 -16.84 -14.38
N ASN A 123 -18.72 -17.54 -14.46
CA ASN A 123 -19.67 -17.38 -15.57
C ASN A 123 -20.37 -16.02 -15.51
N ASP A 124 -20.78 -15.58 -14.32
CA ASP A 124 -21.40 -14.26 -14.12
C ASP A 124 -20.43 -13.14 -14.51
N LEU A 125 -19.15 -13.25 -14.11
CA LEU A 125 -18.10 -12.31 -14.53
C LEU A 125 -17.89 -12.33 -16.04
N PHE A 126 -17.90 -13.51 -16.66
CA PHE A 126 -17.76 -13.66 -18.11
C PHE A 126 -18.94 -12.99 -18.84
N GLU A 127 -20.18 -13.23 -18.43
CA GLU A 127 -21.36 -12.59 -19.02
C GLU A 127 -21.34 -11.07 -18.83
N GLN A 128 -20.92 -10.59 -17.66
CA GLN A 128 -20.82 -9.15 -17.39
C GLN A 128 -19.74 -8.47 -18.26
N LEU A 129 -18.62 -9.14 -18.52
CA LEU A 129 -17.49 -8.58 -19.28
C LEU A 129 -17.59 -8.81 -20.79
N MET A 130 -18.15 -9.93 -21.22
CA MET A 130 -18.16 -10.41 -22.61
C MET A 130 -19.56 -10.52 -23.22
N GLY A 131 -20.62 -10.38 -22.42
CA GLY A 131 -22.01 -10.40 -22.92
C GLY A 131 -22.37 -9.15 -23.73
N ASP A 132 -23.49 -9.22 -24.44
CA ASP A 132 -23.89 -8.20 -25.43
C ASP A 132 -24.30 -6.85 -24.83
N VAL A 133 -24.55 -6.80 -23.52
CA VAL A 133 -25.03 -5.59 -22.84
C VAL A 133 -23.85 -4.73 -22.39
N VAL A 134 -23.77 -3.51 -22.93
CA VAL A 134 -22.64 -2.60 -22.71
C VAL A 134 -22.64 -1.96 -21.31
N GLU A 135 -23.82 -1.69 -20.73
CA GLU A 135 -23.93 -0.95 -19.46
C GLU A 135 -23.31 -1.69 -18.26
N PRO A 136 -23.61 -2.99 -18.01
CA PRO A 136 -23.01 -3.75 -16.92
C PRO A 136 -21.49 -3.84 -17.00
N ARG A 137 -20.95 -3.97 -18.22
CA ARG A 137 -19.51 -3.96 -18.49
C ARG A 137 -18.86 -2.64 -18.13
N ARG A 138 -19.48 -1.51 -18.54
CA ARG A 138 -18.97 -0.17 -18.24
C ARG A 138 -18.93 0.10 -16.74
N GLN A 139 -20.01 -0.23 -16.03
CA GLN A 139 -20.10 -0.07 -14.58
C GLN A 139 -19.05 -0.92 -13.85
N PHE A 140 -18.84 -2.17 -14.30
CA PHE A 140 -17.82 -3.05 -13.75
C PHE A 140 -16.40 -2.45 -13.89
N ILE A 141 -16.04 -1.99 -15.10
CA ILE A 141 -14.73 -1.40 -15.37
C ILE A 141 -14.53 -0.14 -14.52
N GLN A 142 -15.52 0.75 -14.44
CA GLN A 142 -15.40 1.99 -13.66
C GLN A 142 -15.26 1.74 -12.16
N THR A 143 -16.04 0.80 -11.62
CA THR A 143 -16.02 0.45 -10.18
C THR A 143 -14.68 -0.18 -9.79
N ASN A 144 -14.12 -1.02 -10.66
CA ASN A 144 -12.88 -1.76 -10.38
C ASN A 144 -11.61 -1.06 -10.92
N ALA A 145 -11.73 0.09 -11.58
CA ALA A 145 -10.62 0.81 -12.19
C ALA A 145 -9.51 1.17 -11.18
N LEU A 146 -9.88 1.46 -9.93
CA LEU A 146 -8.94 1.80 -8.85
C LEU A 146 -8.38 0.56 -8.12
N ALA A 147 -9.01 -0.60 -8.28
CA ALA A 147 -8.55 -1.87 -7.69
C ALA A 147 -7.41 -2.51 -8.50
N VAL A 148 -7.20 -2.04 -9.73
CA VAL A 148 -6.09 -2.47 -10.58
C VAL A 148 -4.82 -1.72 -10.17
N THR A 149 -4.04 -2.32 -9.27
CA THR A 149 -2.77 -1.73 -8.80
C THR A 149 -1.57 -2.13 -9.68
N ASN A 150 -1.71 -3.19 -10.49
CA ASN A 150 -0.55 -3.95 -11.00
C ASN A 150 -0.56 -4.20 -12.52
N LEU A 151 -1.15 -3.33 -13.35
CA LEU A 151 -1.17 -3.56 -14.80
C LEU A 151 0.17 -3.23 -15.48
N ASP A 152 0.75 -2.04 -15.29
CA ASP A 152 1.88 -1.57 -16.12
C ASP A 152 3.08 -0.97 -15.35
N THR A 153 3.43 -1.55 -14.20
CA THR A 153 4.78 -1.37 -13.60
C THR A 153 5.44 -2.72 -13.34
#